data_AF-A0A4R4ZDS2-F1
#
_entry.id   AF-A0A4R4ZDS2-F1
#
_cell.length_a   1.000
_cell.length_b   1.000
_cell.length_c   1.000
_cell.angle_alpha   90.00
_cell.angle_beta   90.00
_cell.angle_gamma   90.00
#
_symmetry.space_group_name_H-M   'P 1'
#
loop_
_entity.id
_entity.type
_entity.pdbx_description
1 polymer ?
#
loop_
_entity_poly.entity_id
_entity_poly.type
_entity_poly.pdbx_seq_one_letter_code
_entity_poly.pdbx_strand_id
1 'polypeptide(L)'
;MIGVIEALELGNWRKASRILHDTELADPYLAIVLMTVARAMSYRAVGEHSLAWTTLGRAAVLMLRRHPGLPCLAVNDTGEIDDVPAWPGEVERLALPLRMARGDLLFRSVRLIWREQQELSDLFRRIEQRPAELTPATHILVLAFVEYLCWVRHDAGTWTRGTPVDDEAAAIEQRIDALSDGLRAEFLRSATDLRRLRYPAAGKMSLMVWSAGGTYNGLQRLAILELARRPEPPWGESVKPADCPSRLSSVNAWQFARTA
;
A
#
# COMPACT_ATOMS: atom_id res chain seq x y z
N MET A 1 10.64 15.69 -12.85
CA MET A 1 10.90 14.79 -11.69
C MET A 1 10.25 15.26 -10.40
N ILE A 2 10.40 16.52 -9.96
CA ILE A 2 9.79 17.03 -8.70
C ILE A 2 8.26 16.83 -8.66
N GLY A 3 7.52 17.20 -9.72
CA GLY A 3 6.06 17.00 -9.75
C GLY A 3 5.59 15.53 -9.76
N VAL A 4 6.44 14.59 -10.19
CA VAL A 4 6.15 13.15 -10.15
C VAL A 4 6.24 12.64 -8.72
N ILE A 5 7.33 12.96 -8.03
CA ILE A 5 7.55 12.49 -6.67
C ILE A 5 6.54 13.11 -5.70
N GLU A 6 6.18 14.39 -5.90
CA GLU A 6 5.09 15.04 -5.13
C GLU A 6 3.76 14.33 -5.34
N ALA A 7 3.43 13.97 -6.57
CA ALA A 7 2.21 13.22 -6.86
C ALA A 7 2.21 11.86 -6.14
N LEU A 8 3.31 11.11 -6.17
CA LEU A 8 3.42 9.81 -5.48
C LEU A 8 3.42 9.94 -3.96
N GLU A 9 4.06 10.97 -3.40
CA GLU A 9 4.02 11.27 -1.97
C GLU A 9 2.59 11.51 -1.50
N LEU A 10 1.79 12.25 -2.28
CA LEU A 10 0.36 12.50 -1.98
C LEU A 10 -0.57 11.33 -2.31
N GLY A 11 -0.05 10.26 -2.91
CA GLY A 11 -0.85 9.09 -3.27
C GLY A 11 -1.50 9.16 -4.65
N ASN A 12 -1.10 10.06 -5.54
CA ASN A 12 -1.66 10.20 -6.88
C ASN A 12 -0.78 9.52 -7.94
N TRP A 13 -0.74 8.19 -7.92
CA TRP A 13 0.06 7.39 -8.85
C TRP A 13 -0.40 7.58 -10.31
N ARG A 14 -1.70 7.78 -10.58
CA ARG A 14 -2.22 8.05 -11.93
C ARG A 14 -1.62 9.30 -12.56
N LYS A 15 -1.54 10.39 -11.80
CA LYS A 15 -0.88 11.64 -12.25
C LYS A 15 0.61 11.40 -12.48
N ALA A 16 1.26 10.70 -11.56
CA ALA A 16 2.69 10.38 -11.70
C ALA A 16 2.98 9.56 -12.96
N SER A 17 2.21 8.50 -13.23
CA SER A 17 2.36 7.65 -14.41
C SER A 17 2.16 8.43 -15.72
N ARG A 18 1.16 9.33 -15.78
CA ARG A 18 0.96 10.21 -16.95
C ARG A 18 2.17 11.11 -17.20
N ILE A 19 2.64 11.81 -16.18
CA ILE A 19 3.81 12.70 -16.32
C ILE A 19 5.05 11.90 -16.77
N LEU A 20 5.25 10.71 -16.21
CA LEU A 20 6.37 9.85 -16.57
C LEU A 20 6.26 9.28 -17.99
N HIS A 21 5.06 9.14 -18.55
CA HIS A 21 4.89 8.70 -19.94
C HIS A 21 5.06 9.87 -20.94
N ASP A 22 4.53 11.05 -20.62
CA ASP A 22 4.41 12.17 -21.57
C ASP A 22 5.66 13.05 -21.66
N THR A 23 6.61 12.94 -20.73
CA THR A 23 7.73 13.88 -20.60
C THR A 23 9.07 13.23 -20.94
N GLU A 24 9.95 13.96 -21.60
CA GLU A 24 11.36 13.58 -21.72
C GLU A 24 12.05 13.70 -20.34
N LEU A 25 12.56 12.58 -19.81
CA LEU A 25 12.99 12.49 -18.42
C LEU A 25 14.50 12.72 -18.30
N ALA A 26 14.88 13.76 -17.55
CA ALA A 26 16.28 14.11 -17.31
C ALA A 26 17.07 13.01 -16.56
N ASP A 27 16.39 12.18 -15.75
CA ASP A 27 16.98 11.02 -15.09
C ASP A 27 16.14 9.77 -15.39
N PRO A 28 16.54 8.96 -16.38
CA PRO A 28 15.79 7.76 -16.77
C PRO A 28 15.82 6.68 -15.68
N TYR A 29 16.85 6.68 -14.81
CA TYR A 29 16.96 5.70 -13.75
C TYR A 29 15.94 5.97 -12.65
N LEU A 30 15.91 7.21 -12.17
CA LEU A 30 14.95 7.67 -11.19
C LEU A 30 13.53 7.55 -11.71
N ALA A 31 13.31 7.81 -13.01
CA ALA A 31 12.04 7.58 -13.66
C ALA A 31 11.56 6.13 -13.58
N ILE A 32 12.43 5.15 -13.88
CA ILE A 32 12.09 3.72 -13.76
C ILE A 32 11.74 3.36 -12.32
N VAL A 33 12.49 3.87 -11.34
CA VAL A 33 12.20 3.66 -9.91
C VAL A 33 10.82 4.21 -9.56
N LEU A 34 10.54 5.48 -9.89
CA LEU A 34 9.27 6.12 -9.56
C LEU A 34 8.09 5.47 -10.31
N MET A 35 8.29 5.01 -11.54
CA MET A 35 7.28 4.24 -12.26
C MET A 35 7.01 2.90 -11.58
N THR A 36 8.06 2.22 -11.12
CA THR A 36 7.93 0.98 -10.33
C THR A 36 7.15 1.23 -9.03
N VAL A 37 7.39 2.34 -8.34
CA VAL A 37 6.59 2.71 -7.15
C VAL A 37 5.13 3.00 -7.52
N ALA A 38 4.88 3.75 -8.59
CA ALA A 38 3.52 4.04 -9.06
C ALA A 38 2.73 2.74 -9.33
N ARG A 39 3.39 1.75 -9.94
CA ARG A 39 2.83 0.41 -10.19
C ARG A 39 2.56 -0.38 -8.91
N ALA A 40 3.45 -0.31 -7.93
CA ALA A 40 3.18 -0.95 -6.65
C ALA A 40 1.95 -0.34 -5.96
N MET A 41 1.79 0.98 -6.00
CA MET A 41 0.63 1.68 -5.47
C MET A 41 -0.66 1.28 -6.21
N SER A 42 -0.59 1.11 -7.53
CA SER A 42 -1.75 0.68 -8.33
C SER A 42 -2.16 -0.76 -8.03
N TYR A 43 -1.20 -1.69 -7.84
CA TYR A 43 -1.50 -3.05 -7.38
C TYR A 43 -2.13 -3.05 -5.98
N ARG A 44 -1.62 -2.20 -5.07
CA ARG A 44 -2.20 -2.08 -3.73
C ARG A 44 -3.64 -1.57 -3.78
N ALA A 45 -3.96 -0.63 -4.68
CA ALA A 45 -5.32 -0.13 -4.85
C ALA A 45 -6.33 -1.20 -5.29
N VAL A 46 -5.92 -2.19 -6.11
CA VAL A 46 -6.77 -3.32 -6.51
C VAL A 46 -6.68 -4.53 -5.57
N GLY A 47 -5.97 -4.40 -4.45
CA GLY A 47 -5.84 -5.44 -3.43
C GLY A 47 -4.83 -6.55 -3.75
N GLU A 48 -3.92 -6.32 -4.70
CA GLU A 48 -2.81 -7.23 -5.04
C GLU A 48 -1.57 -6.89 -4.21
N HIS A 49 -1.71 -7.07 -2.90
CA HIS A 49 -0.68 -6.75 -1.90
C HIS A 49 0.63 -7.50 -2.18
N SER A 50 0.57 -8.73 -2.70
CA SER A 50 1.76 -9.53 -3.02
C SER A 50 2.57 -8.92 -4.17
N LEU A 51 1.88 -8.48 -5.23
CA LEU A 51 2.52 -7.79 -6.35
C LEU A 51 3.02 -6.42 -5.94
N ALA A 52 2.27 -5.69 -5.12
CA ALA A 52 2.72 -4.42 -4.55
C ALA A 52 4.03 -4.61 -3.74
N TRP A 53 4.08 -5.61 -2.87
CA TRP A 53 5.25 -5.91 -2.02
C TRP A 53 6.50 -6.23 -2.85
N THR A 54 6.38 -7.16 -3.79
CA THR A 54 7.49 -7.56 -4.68
C THR A 54 7.94 -6.42 -5.59
N THR A 55 7.01 -5.58 -6.06
CA THR A 55 7.31 -4.42 -6.91
C THR A 55 8.05 -3.32 -6.13
N LEU A 56 7.68 -3.05 -4.88
CA LEU A 56 8.46 -2.15 -4.00
C LEU A 56 9.87 -2.68 -3.73
N GLY A 57 10.00 -3.99 -3.55
CA GLY A 57 11.30 -4.68 -3.47
C GLY A 57 12.19 -4.41 -4.68
N ARG A 58 11.63 -4.51 -5.89
CA ARG A 58 12.36 -4.17 -7.12
C ARG A 58 12.77 -2.70 -7.15
N ALA A 59 11.91 -1.78 -6.71
CA ALA A 59 12.26 -0.36 -6.61
C ALA A 59 13.45 -0.14 -5.64
N ALA A 60 13.46 -0.82 -4.50
CA ALA A 60 14.56 -0.79 -3.53
C ALA A 60 15.87 -1.33 -4.13
N VAL A 61 15.83 -2.50 -4.78
CA VAL A 61 16.99 -3.09 -5.49
C VAL A 61 17.56 -2.12 -6.51
N LEU A 62 16.71 -1.47 -7.30
CA LEU A 62 17.15 -0.45 -8.25
C LEU A 62 17.85 0.69 -7.51
N MET A 63 17.26 1.25 -6.46
CA MET A 63 17.91 2.34 -5.71
C MET A 63 19.30 1.94 -5.18
N LEU A 64 19.45 0.73 -4.64
CA LEU A 64 20.71 0.21 -4.11
C LEU A 64 21.76 -0.03 -5.19
N ARG A 65 21.37 -0.56 -6.36
CA ARG A 65 22.30 -0.77 -7.47
C ARG A 65 22.94 0.53 -7.95
N ARG A 66 22.16 1.62 -7.97
CA ARG A 66 22.67 2.94 -8.37
C ARG A 66 23.40 3.65 -7.24
N HIS A 67 22.99 3.40 -6.00
CA HIS A 67 23.55 4.01 -4.79
C HIS A 67 23.86 2.95 -3.73
N PRO A 68 24.99 2.21 -3.85
CA PRO A 68 25.30 1.08 -2.97
C PRO A 68 25.49 1.44 -1.49
N GLY A 69 25.71 2.72 -1.18
CA GLY A 69 25.86 3.21 0.21
C GLY A 69 24.56 3.59 0.91
N LEU A 70 23.39 3.34 0.30
CA LEU A 70 22.11 3.56 0.96
C LEU A 70 21.91 2.55 2.09
N PRO A 71 21.36 2.95 3.25
CA PRO A 71 21.11 2.03 4.33
C PRO A 71 19.94 1.11 3.98
N CYS A 72 20.08 -0.18 4.30
CA CYS A 72 19.02 -1.19 4.26
C CYS A 72 18.70 -1.67 5.67
N LEU A 73 17.48 -2.14 5.88
CA LEU A 73 17.15 -2.87 7.10
C LEU A 73 17.87 -4.22 7.05
N ALA A 74 18.68 -4.49 8.07
CA ALA A 74 19.44 -5.73 8.15
C ALA A 74 18.51 -6.92 8.38
N VAL A 75 18.78 -8.00 7.66
CA VAL A 75 18.29 -9.33 8.01
C VAL A 75 19.17 -9.83 9.16
N ASN A 76 18.57 -10.10 10.31
CA ASN A 76 19.19 -10.71 11.47
C ASN A 76 19.59 -12.17 11.19
N ASP A 77 20.28 -12.77 12.15
CA ASP A 77 20.88 -14.11 12.01
C ASP A 77 19.84 -15.24 11.82
N THR A 78 18.55 -15.00 12.12
CA THR A 78 17.46 -15.96 11.89
C THR A 78 16.83 -15.84 10.51
N GLY A 79 17.33 -14.95 9.65
CA GLY A 79 16.70 -14.62 8.37
C GLY A 79 15.52 -13.64 8.52
N GLU A 80 15.28 -13.12 9.72
CA GLU A 80 14.22 -12.14 9.96
C GLU A 80 14.80 -10.74 9.82
N ILE A 81 14.01 -9.73 9.46
CA ILE A 81 14.53 -8.36 9.43
C ILE A 81 14.38 -7.81 10.84
N ASP A 82 15.42 -7.19 11.43
CA ASP A 82 15.31 -6.64 12.79
C ASP A 82 14.01 -5.80 12.91
N ASP A 83 13.22 -6.12 13.95
CA ASP A 83 11.86 -5.64 14.25
C ASP A 83 10.68 -6.19 13.40
N VAL A 84 10.85 -7.17 12.49
CA VAL A 84 9.77 -7.61 11.59
C VAL A 84 9.81 -9.12 11.24
N PRO A 85 8.67 -9.87 11.35
CA PRO A 85 8.64 -11.32 11.08
C PRO A 85 9.11 -11.70 9.66
N ALA A 86 9.61 -12.93 9.44
CA ALA A 86 9.94 -13.46 8.10
C ALA A 86 8.71 -13.63 7.21
N TRP A 87 8.72 -13.09 5.98
CA TRP A 87 7.55 -13.05 5.07
C TRP A 87 7.79 -13.82 3.77
N PRO A 88 6.74 -14.40 3.15
CA PRO A 88 6.89 -15.05 1.84
C PRO A 88 7.40 -14.05 0.79
N GLY A 89 8.52 -14.38 0.16
CA GLY A 89 9.14 -13.51 -0.85
C GLY A 89 9.78 -12.27 -0.24
N GLU A 90 10.67 -12.47 0.74
CA GLU A 90 11.51 -11.41 1.30
C GLU A 90 12.12 -10.55 0.18
N VAL A 91 11.98 -9.24 0.34
CA VAL A 91 12.49 -8.26 -0.61
C VAL A 91 13.45 -7.33 0.09
N GLU A 92 14.31 -6.69 -0.70
CA GLU A 92 15.15 -5.60 -0.21
C GLU A 92 14.31 -4.48 0.40
N ARG A 93 14.66 -4.09 1.63
CA ARG A 93 13.99 -3.02 2.38
C ARG A 93 14.97 -1.90 2.66
N LEU A 94 14.66 -0.73 2.14
CA LEU A 94 15.44 0.45 2.42
C LEU A 94 15.24 0.85 3.88
N ALA A 95 16.23 1.49 4.49
CA ALA A 95 16.10 2.24 5.72
C ALA A 95 16.15 3.74 5.40
N LEU A 96 15.64 4.57 6.31
CA LEU A 96 15.70 6.03 6.12
C LEU A 96 17.15 6.53 6.24
N PRO A 97 17.65 7.33 5.26
CA PRO A 97 19.00 7.88 5.34
C PRO A 97 19.09 8.95 6.44
N LEU A 98 19.93 8.73 7.44
CA LEU A 98 20.07 9.64 8.59
C LEU A 98 20.77 10.98 8.26
N ARG A 99 21.52 11.06 7.15
CA ARG A 99 22.45 12.18 6.85
C ARG A 99 22.17 12.90 5.53
N MET A 100 21.08 12.59 4.84
CA MET A 100 20.77 13.23 3.55
C MET A 100 19.91 14.48 3.72
N ALA A 101 20.08 15.46 2.82
CA ALA A 101 19.26 16.67 2.82
C ALA A 101 17.80 16.32 2.47
N ARG A 102 16.84 16.81 3.28
CA ARG A 102 15.41 16.44 3.15
C ARG A 102 14.75 16.85 1.82
N GLY A 103 15.30 17.86 1.14
CA GLY A 103 14.84 18.33 -0.16
C GLY A 103 15.44 17.60 -1.36
N ASP A 104 16.41 16.70 -1.14
CA ASP A 104 17.06 15.94 -2.20
C ASP A 104 16.07 14.92 -2.81
N LEU A 105 16.02 14.86 -4.14
CA LEU A 105 15.17 13.90 -4.87
C LEU A 105 15.49 12.45 -4.50
N LEU A 106 16.77 12.13 -4.26
CA LEU A 106 17.18 10.80 -3.85
C LEU A 106 16.61 10.46 -2.47
N PHE A 107 16.72 11.37 -1.50
CA PHE A 107 16.16 11.20 -0.16
C PHE A 107 14.64 11.01 -0.21
N ARG A 108 13.95 11.87 -0.96
CA ARG A 108 12.49 11.78 -1.13
C ARG A 108 12.07 10.43 -1.74
N SER A 109 12.82 9.91 -2.70
CA SER A 109 12.52 8.62 -3.34
C SER A 109 12.75 7.45 -2.39
N VAL A 110 13.86 7.44 -1.64
CA VAL A 110 14.12 6.42 -0.62
C VAL A 110 13.02 6.44 0.44
N ARG A 111 12.65 7.63 0.92
CA ARG A 111 11.60 7.82 1.91
C ARG A 111 10.23 7.35 1.41
N LEU A 112 9.91 7.62 0.14
CA LEU A 112 8.68 7.17 -0.49
C LEU A 112 8.57 5.64 -0.51
N ILE A 113 9.63 4.96 -0.97
CA ILE A 113 9.71 3.50 -1.00
C ILE A 113 9.62 2.94 0.42
N TRP A 114 10.40 3.49 1.34
CA TRP A 114 10.38 3.11 2.75
C TRP A 114 8.98 3.21 3.34
N ARG A 115 8.26 4.34 3.14
CA ARG A 115 6.90 4.53 3.64
C ARG A 115 5.96 3.44 3.12
N GLU A 116 5.95 3.20 1.81
CA GLU A 116 5.06 2.19 1.22
C GLU A 116 5.38 0.78 1.71
N GLN A 117 6.68 0.47 1.89
CA GLN A 117 7.10 -0.79 2.51
C GLN A 117 6.64 -0.89 3.97
N GLN A 118 6.77 0.17 4.76
CA GLN A 118 6.36 0.18 6.17
C GLN A 118 4.86 0.08 6.37
N GLU A 119 4.05 0.71 5.53
CA GLU A 119 2.60 0.56 5.66
C GLU A 119 2.09 -0.83 5.27
N LEU A 120 2.68 -1.46 4.24
CA LEU A 120 2.41 -2.88 3.96
C LEU A 120 2.89 -3.77 5.11
N SER A 121 4.04 -3.42 5.68
CA SER A 121 4.58 -4.09 6.86
C SER A 121 3.60 -4.08 8.02
N ASP A 122 3.05 -2.90 8.32
CA ASP A 122 2.05 -2.69 9.36
C ASP A 122 0.76 -3.46 9.07
N LEU A 123 0.24 -3.39 7.84
CA LEU A 123 -0.93 -4.15 7.41
C LEU A 123 -0.74 -5.64 7.66
N PHE A 124 0.44 -6.16 7.33
CA PHE A 124 0.75 -7.57 7.49
C PHE A 124 0.88 -7.99 8.95
N ARG A 125 1.54 -7.18 9.79
CA ARG A 125 1.61 -7.39 11.24
C ARG A 125 0.21 -7.38 11.88
N ARG A 126 -0.67 -6.49 11.42
CA ARG A 126 -2.06 -6.43 11.90
C ARG A 126 -2.85 -7.69 11.62
N ILE A 127 -2.53 -8.46 10.57
CA ILE A 127 -3.20 -9.75 10.33
C ILE A 127 -2.98 -10.69 11.53
N GLU A 128 -1.79 -10.67 12.13
CA GLU A 128 -1.43 -11.50 13.29
C GLU A 128 -2.05 -10.95 14.58
N GLN A 129 -2.13 -9.63 14.72
CA GLN A 129 -2.69 -8.92 15.88
C GLN A 129 -4.23 -8.87 15.88
N ARG A 130 -4.84 -10.00 15.53
CA ARG A 130 -6.29 -10.16 15.49
C ARG A 130 -6.91 -9.94 16.88
N PRO A 131 -7.95 -9.08 17.00
CA PRO A 131 -8.75 -8.99 18.23
C PRO A 131 -9.41 -10.33 18.56
N ALA A 132 -9.44 -10.71 19.84
CA ALA A 132 -9.95 -12.01 20.28
C ALA A 132 -11.42 -12.25 19.88
N GLU A 133 -12.18 -11.18 19.73
CA GLU A 133 -13.61 -11.18 19.40
C GLU A 133 -13.89 -11.48 17.92
N LEU A 134 -12.89 -11.32 17.04
CA LEU A 134 -13.04 -11.53 15.61
C LEU A 134 -12.53 -12.90 15.19
N THR A 135 -13.27 -13.59 14.32
CA THR A 135 -12.73 -14.76 13.64
C THR A 135 -11.59 -14.35 12.69
N PRO A 136 -10.63 -15.24 12.37
CA PRO A 136 -9.56 -14.92 11.42
C PRO A 136 -10.10 -14.45 10.06
N ALA A 137 -11.18 -15.08 9.59
CA ALA A 137 -11.84 -14.70 8.35
C ALA A 137 -12.44 -13.29 8.40
N THR A 138 -13.18 -12.97 9.47
CA THR A 138 -13.76 -11.63 9.67
C THR A 138 -12.68 -10.57 9.75
N HIS A 139 -11.58 -10.85 10.45
CA HIS A 139 -10.47 -9.91 10.61
C HIS A 139 -9.81 -9.55 9.28
N ILE A 140 -9.50 -10.54 8.44
CA ILE A 140 -8.96 -10.30 7.09
C ILE A 140 -9.91 -9.44 6.25
N LEU A 141 -11.22 -9.66 6.37
CA LEU A 141 -12.22 -8.87 5.64
C LEU A 141 -12.28 -7.43 6.11
N VAL A 142 -12.21 -7.22 7.42
CA VAL A 142 -12.13 -5.87 8.00
C VAL A 142 -10.89 -5.15 7.47
N LEU A 143 -9.72 -5.80 7.48
CA LEU A 143 -8.47 -5.21 6.97
C LEU A 143 -8.55 -4.88 5.47
N ALA A 144 -9.07 -5.80 4.64
CA ALA A 144 -9.27 -5.56 3.22
C ALA A 144 -10.24 -4.38 2.96
N PHE A 145 -11.27 -4.24 3.79
CA PHE A 145 -12.21 -3.11 3.71
C PHE A 145 -11.56 -1.79 4.13
N VAL A 146 -10.66 -1.81 5.13
CA VAL A 146 -9.88 -0.62 5.47
C VAL A 146 -8.98 -0.20 4.30
N GLU A 147 -8.27 -1.14 3.65
CA GLU A 147 -7.48 -0.80 2.45
C GLU A 147 -8.38 -0.26 1.33
N TYR A 148 -9.55 -0.84 1.08
CA TYR A 148 -10.53 -0.32 0.12
C TYR A 148 -10.94 1.13 0.44
N LEU A 149 -11.22 1.45 1.71
CA LEU A 149 -11.55 2.83 2.12
C LEU A 149 -10.41 3.79 1.80
N CYS A 150 -9.18 3.38 2.09
CA CYS A 150 -7.99 4.22 2.01
C CYS A 150 -7.44 4.38 0.60
N TRP A 151 -7.69 3.44 -0.31
CA TRP A 151 -7.13 3.45 -1.66
C TRP A 151 -8.15 3.72 -2.77
N VAL A 152 -9.42 3.39 -2.54
CA VAL A 152 -10.45 3.47 -3.57
C VAL A 152 -11.54 4.45 -3.17
N ARG A 153 -12.26 4.19 -2.07
CA ARG A 153 -13.49 4.93 -1.72
C ARG A 153 -13.25 6.44 -1.51
N HIS A 154 -12.20 6.78 -0.79
CA HIS A 154 -11.86 8.17 -0.45
C HIS A 154 -10.74 8.77 -1.31
N ASP A 155 -10.33 8.08 -2.38
CA ASP A 155 -9.44 8.65 -3.39
C ASP A 155 -10.22 9.53 -4.36
N ALA A 156 -9.80 10.79 -4.50
CA ALA A 156 -10.40 11.72 -5.44
C ALA A 156 -10.18 11.27 -6.90
N GLY A 157 -9.04 10.62 -7.17
CA GLY A 157 -8.69 10.09 -8.48
C GLY A 157 -9.68 9.05 -9.00
N THR A 158 -10.22 8.21 -8.12
CA THR A 158 -11.28 7.24 -8.44
C THR A 158 -12.52 7.88 -9.06
N TRP A 159 -12.91 9.08 -8.60
CA TRP A 159 -14.13 9.75 -9.06
C TRP A 159 -13.89 10.66 -10.27
N THR A 160 -12.63 11.04 -10.52
CA THR A 160 -12.23 11.84 -11.69
C THR A 160 -11.55 10.94 -12.71
N ARG A 161 -12.34 10.37 -13.64
CA ARG A 161 -11.83 9.50 -14.70
C ARG A 161 -10.74 10.20 -15.51
N GLY A 162 -9.57 9.58 -15.58
CA GLY A 162 -8.48 9.95 -16.48
C GLY A 162 -8.27 8.88 -17.55
N THR A 163 -7.76 9.26 -18.71
CA THR A 163 -7.36 8.29 -19.73
C THR A 163 -6.19 7.45 -19.21
N PRO A 164 -6.28 6.10 -19.24
CA PRO A 164 -5.16 5.24 -18.86
C PRO A 164 -3.99 5.42 -19.83
N VAL A 165 -2.79 5.24 -19.31
CA VAL A 165 -1.53 5.50 -20.03
C VAL A 165 -1.07 4.31 -20.87
N ASP A 166 -1.44 3.09 -20.48
CA ASP A 166 -1.12 1.84 -21.16
C ASP A 166 -2.20 0.77 -20.86
N ASP A 167 -2.08 -0.40 -21.49
CA ASP A 167 -3.04 -1.51 -21.35
C ASP A 167 -3.10 -2.04 -19.90
N GLU A 168 -1.97 -2.03 -19.19
CA GLU A 168 -1.91 -2.48 -17.80
C GLU A 168 -2.66 -1.52 -16.88
N ALA A 169 -2.44 -0.21 -17.04
CA ALA A 169 -3.18 0.83 -16.35
C ALA A 169 -4.68 0.76 -16.67
N ALA A 170 -5.05 0.49 -17.93
CA ALA A 170 -6.44 0.32 -18.32
C ALA A 170 -7.09 -0.88 -17.59
N ALA A 171 -6.39 -2.01 -17.48
CA ALA A 171 -6.87 -3.19 -16.74
C ALA A 171 -7.00 -2.91 -15.23
N ILE A 172 -6.07 -2.13 -14.66
CA ILE A 172 -6.16 -1.69 -13.26
C ILE A 172 -7.38 -0.81 -13.05
N GLU A 173 -7.61 0.21 -13.88
CA GLU A 173 -8.77 1.10 -13.72
C GLU A 173 -10.10 0.34 -13.80
N GLN A 174 -10.23 -0.62 -14.72
CA GLN A 174 -11.42 -1.49 -14.80
C GLN A 174 -11.68 -2.25 -13.50
N ARG A 175 -10.62 -2.67 -12.80
CA ARG A 175 -10.73 -3.37 -11.51
C ARG A 175 -11.06 -2.43 -10.37
N ILE A 176 -10.57 -1.19 -10.35
CA ILE A 176 -11.01 -0.22 -9.33
C ILE A 176 -12.46 0.20 -9.58
N ASP A 177 -12.90 0.32 -10.84
CA ASP A 177 -14.31 0.56 -11.19
C ASP A 177 -15.19 -0.57 -10.64
N ALA A 178 -14.81 -1.82 -10.90
CA ALA A 178 -15.50 -2.99 -10.35
C ALA A 178 -15.53 -2.99 -8.80
N LEU A 179 -14.44 -2.58 -8.13
CA LEU A 179 -14.43 -2.41 -6.66
C LEU A 179 -15.34 -1.26 -6.20
N SER A 180 -15.35 -0.14 -6.92
CA SER A 180 -16.16 1.04 -6.63
C SER A 180 -17.65 0.73 -6.74
N ASP A 181 -18.03 -0.05 -7.76
CA ASP A 181 -19.38 -0.56 -7.98
C ASP A 181 -19.79 -1.65 -6.97
N GLY A 182 -18.89 -2.00 -6.05
CA GLY A 182 -19.16 -2.97 -4.99
C GLY A 182 -19.22 -4.41 -5.49
N LEU A 183 -18.54 -4.72 -6.61
CA LEU A 183 -18.50 -6.09 -7.10
C LEU A 183 -17.77 -6.99 -6.11
N ARG A 184 -18.55 -7.87 -5.48
CA ARG A 184 -18.11 -8.83 -4.47
C ARG A 184 -16.87 -9.62 -4.89
N ALA A 185 -16.78 -10.00 -6.18
CA ALA A 185 -15.67 -10.81 -6.69
C ALA A 185 -14.31 -10.11 -6.56
N GLU A 186 -14.23 -8.80 -6.75
CA GLU A 186 -12.97 -8.06 -6.62
C GLU A 186 -12.57 -7.90 -5.15
N PHE A 187 -13.51 -7.55 -4.28
CA PHE A 187 -13.25 -7.45 -2.85
C PHE A 187 -12.74 -8.79 -2.27
N LEU A 188 -13.34 -9.89 -2.73
CA LEU A 188 -12.92 -11.26 -2.43
C LEU A 188 -11.49 -11.57 -2.85
N ARG A 189 -11.10 -11.12 -4.04
CA ARG A 189 -9.74 -11.30 -4.56
C ARG A 189 -8.74 -10.59 -3.64
N SER A 190 -9.01 -9.35 -3.28
CA SER A 190 -8.18 -8.57 -2.35
C SER A 190 -7.98 -9.28 -1.01
N ALA A 191 -9.07 -9.72 -0.37
CA ALA A 191 -9.01 -10.47 0.89
C ALA A 191 -8.25 -11.81 0.76
N THR A 192 -8.40 -12.49 -0.39
CA THR A 192 -7.71 -13.76 -0.66
C THR A 192 -6.21 -13.58 -0.80
N ASP A 193 -5.77 -12.56 -1.52
CA ASP A 193 -4.34 -12.24 -1.68
C ASP A 193 -3.71 -11.90 -0.33
N LEU A 194 -4.37 -11.02 0.43
CA LEU A 194 -3.95 -10.63 1.77
C LEU A 194 -3.81 -11.85 2.71
N ARG A 195 -4.75 -12.81 2.64
CA ARG A 195 -4.67 -14.06 3.40
C ARG A 195 -3.50 -14.94 2.98
N ARG A 196 -3.24 -15.07 1.67
CA ARG A 196 -2.19 -15.95 1.12
C ARG A 196 -0.80 -15.52 1.59
N LEU A 197 -0.55 -14.22 1.66
CA LEU A 197 0.71 -13.67 2.15
C LEU A 197 1.02 -14.06 3.60
N ARG A 198 0.01 -14.37 4.41
CA ARG A 198 0.17 -14.78 5.81
C ARG A 198 -0.30 -16.20 6.08
N TYR A 199 -0.37 -17.05 5.06
CA TYR A 199 -0.63 -18.46 5.28
C TYR A 199 0.59 -19.13 5.93
N PRO A 200 0.43 -19.94 7.00
CA PRO A 200 -0.83 -20.42 7.59
C PRO A 200 -1.40 -19.55 8.73
N ALA A 201 -0.64 -18.56 9.23
CA ALA A 201 -1.00 -17.72 10.38
C ALA A 201 -2.35 -16.98 10.23
N ALA A 202 -2.77 -16.67 9.01
CA ALA A 202 -4.05 -16.03 8.71
C ALA A 202 -5.30 -16.92 8.97
N GLY A 203 -5.11 -18.21 9.27
CA GLY A 203 -6.20 -19.14 9.57
C GLY A 203 -7.04 -19.57 8.34
N LYS A 204 -8.02 -20.45 8.58
CA LYS A 204 -8.93 -20.97 7.53
C LYS A 204 -10.11 -20.02 7.32
N MET A 205 -10.42 -19.70 6.06
CA MET A 205 -11.66 -19.02 5.68
C MET A 205 -12.65 -20.04 5.12
N SER A 206 -13.87 -20.09 5.64
CA SER A 206 -14.92 -20.95 5.09
C SER A 206 -15.60 -20.29 3.89
N LEU A 207 -16.12 -21.10 2.96
CA LEU A 207 -16.94 -20.63 1.85
C LEU A 207 -18.23 -19.95 2.35
N MET A 208 -18.72 -20.33 3.54
CA MET A 208 -19.95 -19.79 4.16
C MET A 208 -19.82 -18.38 4.74
N VAL A 209 -18.60 -17.90 5.02
CA VAL A 209 -18.36 -16.49 5.38
C VAL A 209 -18.96 -15.52 4.35
N TRP A 210 -19.17 -16.00 3.12
CA TRP A 210 -19.61 -15.21 2.00
C TRP A 210 -21.04 -15.49 1.51
N SER A 211 -21.66 -16.62 1.88
CA SER A 211 -23.03 -16.95 1.46
C SER A 211 -24.12 -16.21 2.26
N ALA A 212 -23.79 -15.68 3.44
CA ALA A 212 -24.68 -14.84 4.25
C ALA A 212 -24.65 -13.35 3.85
N GLY A 213 -24.08 -13.03 2.67
CA GLY A 213 -23.69 -11.69 2.23
C GLY A 213 -24.81 -10.77 1.77
N GLY A 214 -25.94 -10.75 2.48
CA GLY A 214 -27.05 -9.83 2.20
C GLY A 214 -26.78 -8.38 2.61
N THR A 215 -25.86 -8.08 3.53
CA THR A 215 -25.61 -6.70 3.98
C THR A 215 -24.22 -6.54 4.61
N TYR A 216 -23.26 -5.96 3.89
CA TYR A 216 -21.91 -5.67 4.39
C TYR A 216 -21.81 -4.41 5.28
N ASN A 217 -22.95 -3.85 5.71
CA ASN A 217 -22.98 -2.73 6.65
C ASN A 217 -22.23 -3.03 7.95
N GLY A 218 -22.29 -4.27 8.44
CA GLY A 218 -21.59 -4.70 9.66
C GLY A 218 -20.08 -4.70 9.49
N LEU A 219 -19.57 -5.22 8.37
CA LEU A 219 -18.12 -5.24 8.07
C LEU A 219 -17.59 -3.84 7.77
N GLN A 220 -18.35 -3.03 7.04
CA GLN A 220 -18.02 -1.62 6.84
C GLN A 220 -17.97 -0.87 8.16
N ARG A 221 -18.94 -1.08 9.06
CA ARG A 221 -18.93 -0.46 10.39
C ARG A 221 -17.72 -0.92 11.22
N LEU A 222 -17.40 -2.22 11.19
CA LEU A 222 -16.20 -2.73 11.87
C LEU A 222 -14.92 -2.15 11.29
N ALA A 223 -14.82 -1.99 9.97
CA ALA A 223 -13.69 -1.36 9.29
C ALA A 223 -13.54 0.12 9.63
N ILE A 224 -14.66 0.86 9.69
CA ILE A 224 -14.68 2.26 10.14
C ILE A 224 -14.18 2.33 11.59
N LEU A 225 -14.69 1.48 12.48
CA LEU A 225 -14.24 1.45 13.88
C LEU A 225 -12.77 1.06 14.01
N GLU A 226 -12.31 0.10 13.23
CA GLU A 226 -10.90 -0.31 13.18
C GLU A 226 -10.01 0.84 12.69
N LEU A 227 -10.43 1.56 11.64
CA LEU A 227 -9.70 2.70 11.10
C LEU A 227 -9.68 3.89 12.09
N ALA A 228 -10.79 4.16 12.78
CA ALA A 228 -10.91 5.24 13.76
C ALA A 228 -10.03 5.05 15.02
N ARG A 229 -9.65 3.79 15.32
CA ARG A 229 -8.73 3.43 16.39
C ARG A 229 -7.26 3.58 16.00
N ARG A 230 -6.95 3.71 14.70
CA ARG A 230 -5.57 3.86 14.24
C ARG A 230 -5.03 5.24 14.64
N PRO A 231 -3.70 5.35 14.85
CA PRO A 231 -3.05 6.66 14.81
C PRO A 231 -3.29 7.32 13.45
N GLU A 232 -2.96 8.60 13.36
CA GLU A 232 -2.96 9.31 12.08
C GLU A 232 -2.02 8.60 11.06
N PRO A 233 -2.36 8.59 9.76
CA PRO A 233 -1.48 8.03 8.74
C PRO A 233 -0.20 8.87 8.60
N PRO A 234 0.95 8.28 8.22
CA PRO A 234 1.15 6.86 7.85
C PRO A 234 1.21 5.92 9.07
N TRP A 235 0.67 4.69 8.94
CA TRP A 235 0.44 3.79 10.08
C TRP A 235 1.64 2.96 10.57
N GLY A 236 2.88 3.31 10.19
CA GLY A 236 4.09 2.60 10.62
C GLY A 236 4.51 2.90 12.07
N GLU A 237 5.19 1.95 12.73
CA GLU A 237 5.60 2.07 14.15
C GLU A 237 6.78 3.01 14.40
N SER A 238 7.48 3.45 13.34
CA SER A 238 8.70 4.25 13.51
C SER A 238 8.39 5.69 13.91
N VAL A 239 8.89 6.08 15.07
CA VAL A 239 8.96 7.47 15.54
C VAL A 239 9.72 8.31 14.50
N LYS A 240 8.97 9.12 13.75
CA LYS A 240 9.46 10.17 12.82
C LYS A 240 10.15 9.62 11.55
N PRO A 241 9.73 10.09 10.37
CA PRO A 241 9.81 11.52 10.12
C PRO A 241 8.43 12.10 9.86
N ALA A 242 8.06 13.09 10.67
CA ALA A 242 6.96 14.02 10.42
C ALA A 242 7.06 14.79 9.08
N ASP A 243 7.99 14.40 8.19
CA ASP A 243 8.28 15.07 6.93
C ASP A 243 7.71 14.34 5.71
N CYS A 244 7.35 13.05 5.78
CA CYS A 244 6.74 12.35 4.63
C CYS A 244 5.24 12.68 4.58
N PRO A 245 4.74 13.28 3.49
CA PRO A 245 3.32 13.56 3.38
C PRO A 245 2.50 12.27 3.44
N SER A 246 1.43 12.31 4.23
CA SER A 246 0.42 11.24 4.26
C SER A 246 -0.37 11.26 2.94
N ARG A 247 -0.75 10.08 2.44
CA ARG A 247 -1.61 10.00 1.25
C ARG A 247 -2.96 10.66 1.55
N LEU A 248 -3.42 11.53 0.64
CA LEU A 248 -4.65 12.30 0.85
C LEU A 248 -5.87 11.39 1.08
N SER A 249 -5.99 10.30 0.32
CA SER A 249 -7.08 9.34 0.44
C SER A 249 -7.09 8.64 1.81
N SER A 250 -5.91 8.32 2.36
CA SER A 250 -5.78 7.70 3.68
C SER A 250 -6.10 8.70 4.81
N VAL A 251 -5.71 9.97 4.66
CA VAL A 251 -6.13 11.05 5.57
C VAL A 251 -7.64 11.24 5.55
N ASN A 252 -8.25 11.32 4.36
CA ASN A 252 -9.69 11.48 4.19
C ASN A 252 -10.47 10.31 4.79
N ALA A 253 -10.03 9.07 4.55
CA ALA A 253 -10.66 7.88 5.12
C ALA A 253 -10.55 7.87 6.65
N TRP A 254 -9.41 8.24 7.21
CA TRP A 254 -9.21 8.33 8.66
C TRP A 254 -10.08 9.42 9.28
N GLN A 255 -10.10 10.63 8.71
CA GLN A 255 -10.95 11.73 9.17
C GLN A 255 -12.44 11.34 9.12
N PHE A 256 -12.89 10.75 8.01
CA PHE A 256 -14.24 10.22 7.88
C PHE A 256 -14.56 9.23 9.02
N ALA A 257 -13.67 8.26 9.25
CA ALA A 257 -13.86 7.24 10.28
C ALA A 257 -13.89 7.81 11.70
N ARG A 258 -13.15 8.89 11.97
CA ARG A 258 -13.16 9.59 13.27
C ARG A 258 -14.44 10.37 13.54
N THR A 259 -15.24 10.65 12.51
CA THR A 259 -16.48 11.45 12.58
C THR A 259 -17.76 10.63 12.39
N ALA A 260 -17.64 9.35 12.03
CA ALA A 260 -18.75 8.43 11.75
C ALA A 260 -19.22 7.68 13.01
#